data_AF-A0A966T7P3-F1
#
_entry.id   AF-A0A966T7P3-F1
#
_cell.length_a   1.000
_cell.length_b   1.000
_cell.length_c   1.000
_cell.angle_alpha   90.00
_cell.angle_beta   90.00
_cell.angle_gamma   90.00
#
_symmetry.space_group_name_H-M   'P 1'
#
loop_
_entity.id
_entity.type
_entity.pdbx_description
1 polymer ?
#
loop_
_entity_poly.entity_id
_entity_poly.type
_entity_poly.pdbx_seq_one_letter_code
_entity_poly.pdbx_strand_id
1 'polypeptide(L)'
;SDIAIEEDLNGKIRRNVMDTRNALSFLMRSKLLSVSQHEDVKEILRDIDSLDGHTSFLFNKINFQMDATVGFLNVNQNIDLKRLTIISVVFMPVNIIAGIGGMSEFSMMTNGIPWQLAYGCFILAMVIIGAVTFLGLRTFENKRIERLRSENSFDK
;
A
#
# COMPACT_ATOMS: atom_id res chain seq x y z
N SER A 1 -1.30 13.35 -3.29
CA SER A 1 -2.01 14.56 -3.76
C SER A 1 -1.36 15.11 -5.01
N ASP A 2 -0.04 15.24 -5.02
CA ASP A 2 0.70 15.87 -6.13
C ASP A 2 0.61 15.09 -7.46
N ILE A 3 0.63 13.76 -7.41
CA ILE A 3 0.50 12.91 -8.62
C ILE A 3 -0.84 13.14 -9.35
N ALA A 4 -1.94 13.25 -8.61
CA ALA A 4 -3.26 13.49 -9.20
C ALA A 4 -3.38 14.90 -9.80
N ILE A 5 -2.68 15.89 -9.21
CA ILE A 5 -2.61 17.26 -9.73
C ILE A 5 -1.77 17.29 -11.01
N GLU A 6 -0.62 16.61 -11.03
CA GLU A 6 0.23 16.49 -12.23
C GLU A 6 -0.50 15.76 -13.36
N GLU A 7 -1.27 14.71 -13.06
CA GLU A 7 -2.08 13.98 -14.04
C GLU A 7 -3.16 14.87 -14.68
N ASP A 8 -3.94 15.60 -13.86
CA ASP A 8 -4.97 16.52 -14.35
C ASP A 8 -4.37 17.67 -15.17
N LEU A 9 -3.26 18.25 -14.71
CA LEU A 9 -2.57 19.32 -15.43
C LEU A 9 -2.08 18.85 -16.81
N ASN A 10 -1.45 17.68 -16.89
CA ASN A 10 -1.05 17.08 -18.16
C ASN A 10 -2.24 16.75 -19.06
N GLY A 11 -3.35 16.27 -18.50
CA GLY A 11 -4.59 16.03 -19.23
C GLY A 11 -5.15 17.29 -19.88
N LYS A 12 -5.08 18.44 -19.20
CA LYS A 12 -5.47 19.75 -19.74
C LYS A 12 -4.52 20.21 -20.84
N ILE A 13 -3.21 20.05 -20.67
CA ILE A 13 -2.20 20.39 -21.68
C ILE A 13 -2.47 19.62 -22.98
N ARG A 14 -2.66 18.30 -22.88
CA ARG A 14 -2.90 17.44 -24.05
C ARG A 14 -4.17 17.83 -24.81
N ARG A 15 -5.26 18.18 -24.10
CA ARG A 15 -6.50 18.69 -24.72
C ARG A 15 -6.27 20.00 -25.48
N ASN A 16 -5.63 20.98 -24.86
CA ASN A 16 -5.33 22.27 -25.52
C ASN A 16 -4.43 22.10 -26.75
N VAL A 17 -3.46 21.19 -26.69
CA VAL A 17 -2.58 20.87 -27.82
C VAL A 17 -3.38 20.23 -28.96
N MET A 18 -4.30 19.32 -28.65
CA MET A 18 -5.19 18.70 -29.63
C MET A 18 -6.13 19.73 -30.30
N ASP A 19 -6.72 20.63 -29.52
CA ASP A 19 -7.59 21.69 -30.05
C ASP A 19 -6.81 22.65 -30.97
N THR A 20 -5.58 23.01 -30.57
CA THR A 20 -4.67 23.83 -31.39
C THR A 20 -4.31 23.12 -32.70
N ARG A 21 -3.98 21.82 -32.65
CA ARG A 21 -3.70 20.99 -33.83
C ARG A 21 -4.87 21.00 -34.81
N ASN A 22 -6.09 20.85 -34.29
CA ASN A 22 -7.31 20.82 -35.08
C ASN A 22 -7.57 22.18 -35.75
N ALA A 23 -7.39 23.28 -35.03
CA ALA A 23 -7.53 24.63 -35.56
C ALA A 23 -6.49 24.93 -36.66
N LEU A 24 -5.22 24.59 -36.45
CA LEU A 24 -4.15 24.74 -37.43
C LEU A 24 -4.38 23.87 -38.68
N SER A 25 -4.85 22.64 -38.50
CA SER A 25 -5.22 21.75 -39.60
C SER A 25 -6.41 22.27 -40.40
N PHE A 26 -7.37 22.93 -39.74
CA PHE A 26 -8.47 23.64 -40.41
C PHE A 26 -7.95 24.83 -41.23
N LEU A 27 -7.05 25.63 -40.65
CA LEU A 27 -6.39 26.77 -41.28
C LEU A 27 -5.64 26.35 -42.57
N MET A 28 -4.85 25.27 -42.53
CA MET A 28 -4.19 24.76 -43.75
C MET A 28 -5.19 24.29 -44.83
N ARG A 29 -6.33 23.71 -44.42
CA ARG A 29 -7.36 23.23 -45.36
C ARG A 29 -8.19 24.35 -45.97
N SER A 30 -8.39 25.46 -45.26
CA SER A 30 -9.23 26.58 -45.72
C SER A 30 -8.59 27.43 -46.82
N LYS A 31 -7.31 27.19 -47.17
CA LYS A 31 -6.54 27.92 -48.20
C LYS A 31 -6.49 29.45 -48.01
N LEU A 32 -6.66 29.93 -46.78
CA LEU A 32 -6.64 31.36 -46.45
C LEU A 32 -5.23 31.91 -46.19
N LEU A 33 -4.20 31.05 -46.17
CA LEU A 33 -2.83 31.39 -45.77
C LEU A 33 -1.91 31.63 -46.97
N SER A 34 -0.94 32.54 -46.81
CA SER A 34 0.18 32.70 -47.74
C SER A 34 1.10 31.47 -47.75
N VAL A 35 2.03 31.40 -48.71
CA VAL A 35 3.01 30.32 -48.81
C VAL A 35 3.93 30.25 -47.58
N SER A 36 4.37 31.41 -47.05
CA SER A 36 5.20 31.44 -45.84
C SER A 36 4.43 30.99 -44.60
N GLN A 37 3.17 31.43 -44.47
CA GLN A 37 2.33 31.04 -43.34
C GLN A 37 1.96 29.55 -43.39
N HIS A 38 1.90 28.94 -44.58
CA HIS A 38 1.76 27.49 -44.71
C HIS A 38 2.98 26.73 -44.18
N GLU A 39 4.19 27.28 -44.37
CA GLU A 39 5.42 26.69 -43.83
C GLU A 39 5.45 26.79 -42.31
N ASP A 40 5.13 27.97 -41.75
CA ASP A 40 5.05 28.21 -40.30
C ASP A 40 4.07 27.25 -39.61
N VAL A 41 2.85 27.10 -40.18
CA VAL A 41 1.84 26.19 -39.62
C VAL A 41 2.32 24.74 -39.65
N LYS A 42 3.10 24.34 -40.68
CA LYS A 42 3.65 22.99 -40.80
C LYS A 42 4.73 22.72 -39.77
N GLU A 43 5.54 23.72 -39.44
CA GLU A 43 6.53 23.68 -38.37
C GLU A 43 5.84 23.55 -37.00
N ILE A 44 4.84 24.40 -36.71
CA ILE A 44 4.06 24.33 -35.46
C ILE A 44 3.38 22.96 -35.31
N LEU A 45 2.86 22.36 -36.40
CA LEU A 45 2.29 21.02 -36.35
C LEU A 45 3.32 19.94 -36.01
N ARG A 46 4.57 20.05 -36.48
CA ARG A 46 5.67 19.14 -36.09
C ARG A 46 6.04 19.30 -34.62
N ASP A 47 6.06 20.53 -34.12
CA ASP A 47 6.32 20.79 -32.69
C ASP A 47 5.22 20.21 -31.81
N ILE A 48 3.96 20.36 -32.23
CA ILE A 48 2.81 19.73 -31.57
C ILE A 48 2.94 18.20 -31.54
N ASP A 49 3.33 17.57 -32.64
CA ASP A 49 3.55 16.11 -32.68
C ASP A 49 4.68 15.67 -31.73
N SER A 50 5.76 16.45 -31.64
CA SER A 50 6.84 16.23 -30.67
C SER A 50 6.36 16.34 -29.22
N LEU A 51 5.56 17.37 -28.92
CA LEU A 51 4.98 17.59 -27.59
C LEU A 51 3.98 16.49 -27.18
N ASP A 52 3.16 15.98 -28.09
CA ASP A 52 2.22 14.88 -27.80
C ASP A 52 3.00 13.58 -27.48
N GLY A 53 4.10 13.32 -28.21
CA GLY A 53 5.01 12.23 -27.92
C GLY A 53 5.66 12.35 -26.53
N HIS A 54 6.18 13.52 -26.19
CA HIS A 54 6.79 13.78 -24.88
C HIS A 54 5.77 13.68 -23.73
N THR A 55 4.56 14.22 -23.92
CA THR A 55 3.48 14.17 -22.93
C THR A 55 3.03 12.72 -22.70
N SER A 56 2.92 11.93 -23.76
CA SER A 56 2.59 10.49 -23.66
C SER A 56 3.66 9.71 -22.89
N PHE A 57 4.95 10.02 -23.11
CA PHE A 57 6.05 9.43 -22.34
C PHE A 57 5.98 9.79 -20.85
N LEU A 58 5.73 11.07 -20.51
CA LEU A 58 5.56 11.50 -19.12
C LEU A 58 4.38 10.79 -18.44
N PHE A 59 3.25 10.64 -19.13
CA PHE A 59 2.08 9.95 -18.60
C PHE A 59 2.38 8.49 -18.26
N ASN A 60 3.06 7.77 -19.15
CA ASN A 60 3.49 6.40 -18.90
C ASN A 60 4.43 6.30 -17.69
N LYS A 61 5.33 7.27 -17.51
CA LYS A 61 6.24 7.32 -16.36
C LYS A 61 5.49 7.60 -15.05
N ILE A 62 4.53 8.53 -15.06
CA ILE A 62 3.68 8.84 -13.90
C ILE A 62 2.88 7.59 -13.50
N ASN A 63 2.25 6.90 -14.45
CA ASN A 63 1.50 5.67 -14.17
C ASN A 63 2.41 4.57 -13.60
N PHE A 64 3.59 4.35 -14.19
CA PHE A 64 4.54 3.39 -13.66
C PHE A 64 4.96 3.72 -12.21
N GLN A 65 5.22 5.00 -11.93
CA GLN A 65 5.55 5.45 -10.57
C GLN A 65 4.38 5.31 -9.61
N MET A 66 3.15 5.59 -10.06
CA MET A 66 1.93 5.38 -9.28
C MET A 66 1.76 3.90 -8.93
N ASP A 67 1.85 3.00 -9.91
CA ASP A 67 1.74 1.56 -9.72
C ASP A 67 2.81 1.04 -8.76
N ALA A 68 4.06 1.49 -8.92
CA ALA A 68 5.15 1.16 -8.01
C ALA A 68 4.88 1.68 -6.58
N THR A 69 4.35 2.90 -6.45
CA THR A 69 4.03 3.51 -5.16
C THR A 69 2.87 2.78 -4.47
N VAL A 70 1.82 2.43 -5.20
CA VAL A 70 0.69 1.64 -4.69
C VAL A 70 1.17 0.25 -4.29
N GLY A 71 2.02 -0.39 -5.08
CA GLY A 71 2.65 -1.66 -4.73
C GLY A 71 3.45 -1.57 -3.43
N PHE A 72 4.29 -0.55 -3.28
CA PHE A 72 5.04 -0.30 -2.05
C PHE A 72 4.14 -0.05 -0.84
N LEU A 73 3.10 0.77 -1.00
CA LEU A 73 2.09 1.02 0.03
C LEU A 73 1.40 -0.27 0.46
N ASN A 74 0.99 -1.11 -0.50
CA ASN A 74 0.33 -2.37 -0.22
C ASN A 74 1.24 -3.34 0.57
N VAL A 75 2.53 -3.42 0.20
CA VAL A 75 3.51 -4.25 0.93
C VAL A 75 3.70 -3.74 2.36
N ASN A 76 3.90 -2.43 2.55
CA ASN A 76 4.07 -1.87 3.90
C ASN A 76 2.81 -2.03 4.75
N GLN A 77 1.63 -1.81 4.16
CA GLN A 77 0.36 -2.00 4.85
C GLN A 77 0.18 -3.47 5.27
N ASN A 78 0.55 -4.44 4.43
CA ASN A 78 0.54 -5.85 4.80
C ASN A 78 1.48 -6.16 5.98
N ILE A 79 2.66 -5.54 6.02
CA ILE A 79 3.60 -5.68 7.15
C ILE A 79 2.98 -5.12 8.43
N ASP A 80 2.34 -3.96 8.37
CA ASP A 80 1.70 -3.35 9.54
C ASP A 80 0.47 -4.14 10.01
N LEU A 81 -0.38 -4.63 9.09
CA LEU A 81 -1.49 -5.52 9.41
C LEU A 81 -0.99 -6.81 10.09
N LYS A 82 0.10 -7.40 9.57
CA LYS A 82 0.71 -8.58 10.19
C LYS A 82 1.12 -8.32 11.64
N ARG A 83 1.75 -7.16 11.92
CA ARG A 83 2.13 -6.77 13.29
C ARG A 83 0.91 -6.66 14.20
N LEU A 84 -0.16 -6.01 13.72
CA LEU A 84 -1.41 -5.89 14.47
C LEU A 84 -2.02 -7.28 14.77
N THR A 85 -2.06 -8.17 13.78
CA THR A 85 -2.58 -9.54 13.98
C THR A 85 -1.78 -10.30 15.04
N ILE A 86 -0.44 -10.24 15.02
CA ILE A 86 0.40 -10.90 16.03
C ILE A 86 0.03 -10.41 17.43
N ILE A 87 -0.13 -9.10 17.60
CA ILE A 87 -0.56 -8.50 18.87
C ILE A 87 -1.94 -9.07 19.25
N SER A 88 -2.95 -8.97 18.38
CA SER A 88 -4.30 -9.45 18.67
C SER A 88 -4.36 -10.92 19.06
N VAL A 89 -3.60 -11.80 18.39
CA VAL A 89 -3.58 -13.24 18.68
C VAL A 89 -2.96 -13.53 20.05
N VAL A 90 -1.97 -12.75 20.49
CA VAL A 90 -1.39 -12.89 21.84
C VAL A 90 -2.35 -12.37 22.91
N PHE A 91 -3.03 -11.26 22.66
CA PHE A 91 -3.94 -10.64 23.64
C PHE A 91 -5.28 -11.38 23.76
N MET A 92 -5.78 -12.05 22.72
CA MET A 92 -7.06 -12.77 22.76
C MET A 92 -7.17 -13.82 23.89
N PRO A 93 -6.26 -14.80 24.04
CA PRO A 93 -6.33 -15.77 25.14
C PRO A 93 -6.10 -15.10 26.51
N VAL A 94 -5.21 -14.11 26.58
CA VAL A 94 -4.94 -13.34 27.80
C VAL A 94 -6.20 -12.61 28.26
N ASN A 95 -6.97 -12.02 27.35
CA ASN A 95 -8.23 -11.35 27.65
C ASN A 95 -9.31 -12.32 28.14
N ILE A 96 -9.42 -13.50 27.54
CA ILE A 96 -10.37 -14.53 27.99
C ILE A 96 -10.05 -14.96 29.42
N ILE A 97 -8.77 -15.20 29.72
CA ILE A 97 -8.33 -15.60 31.07
C ILE A 97 -8.56 -14.46 32.07
N ALA A 98 -8.21 -13.22 31.70
CA ALA A 98 -8.49 -12.03 32.52
C ALA A 98 -9.98 -11.92 32.85
N GLY A 99 -10.85 -12.16 31.86
CA GLY A 99 -12.29 -12.17 32.02
C GLY A 99 -12.73 -13.19 33.08
N ILE A 100 -12.25 -14.44 32.99
CA ILE A 100 -12.55 -15.49 33.97
C ILE A 100 -12.03 -15.13 35.38
N GLY A 101 -10.81 -14.60 35.48
CA GLY A 101 -10.21 -14.20 36.76
C GLY A 101 -10.90 -13.00 37.44
N GLY A 102 -11.61 -12.18 36.66
CA GLY A 102 -12.44 -11.08 37.18
C GLY A 102 -13.83 -11.52 37.65
N MET A 103 -14.23 -12.77 37.41
CA MET A 103 -15.53 -13.31 37.85
C MET A 103 -15.44 -13.94 39.26
N SER A 104 -16.60 -14.09 39.90
CA SER A 104 -16.73 -14.53 41.29
C SER A 104 -16.22 -15.96 41.52
N GLU A 105 -16.23 -16.78 40.48
CA GLU A 105 -15.78 -18.18 40.44
C GLU A 105 -14.31 -18.33 40.80
N PHE A 106 -13.46 -17.38 40.37
CA PHE A 106 -12.04 -17.40 40.71
C PHE A 106 -11.84 -17.13 42.22
N SER A 107 -12.56 -16.14 42.75
CA SER A 107 -12.53 -15.82 44.19
C SER A 107 -13.09 -16.95 45.05
N MET A 108 -14.12 -17.65 44.56
CA MET A 108 -14.71 -18.82 45.22
C MET A 108 -13.77 -20.04 45.23
N MET A 109 -13.00 -20.24 44.15
CA MET A 109 -12.02 -21.33 44.04
C MET A 109 -10.78 -21.08 44.92
N THR A 110 -10.36 -19.83 45.10
CA THR A 110 -9.16 -19.46 45.87
C THR A 110 -9.43 -19.12 47.34
N ASN A 111 -10.63 -19.41 47.85
CA ASN A 111 -11.07 -19.04 49.21
C ASN A 111 -10.17 -19.57 50.35
N GLY A 112 -9.34 -20.58 50.08
CA GLY A 112 -8.35 -21.13 51.03
C GLY A 112 -6.93 -20.58 50.92
N ILE A 113 -6.67 -19.61 50.02
CA ILE A 113 -5.34 -19.04 49.75
C ILE A 113 -5.40 -17.53 50.03
N PRO A 114 -4.36 -16.91 50.64
CA PRO A 114 -4.29 -15.47 50.78
C PRO A 114 -4.44 -14.78 49.41
N TRP A 115 -5.37 -13.83 49.32
CA TRP A 115 -5.80 -13.20 48.07
C TRP A 115 -4.65 -12.57 47.27
N GLN A 116 -3.62 -12.05 47.95
CA GLN A 116 -2.43 -11.49 47.32
C GLN A 116 -1.65 -12.54 46.52
N LEU A 117 -1.53 -13.75 47.08
CA LEU A 117 -0.82 -14.85 46.45
C LEU A 117 -1.63 -15.44 45.29
N ALA A 118 -2.95 -15.54 45.44
CA ALA A 118 -3.85 -16.01 44.39
C ALA A 118 -3.79 -15.10 43.14
N TYR A 119 -3.95 -13.78 43.33
CA TYR A 119 -3.84 -12.81 42.23
C TYR A 119 -2.41 -12.69 41.68
N GLY A 120 -1.39 -12.81 42.54
CA GLY A 120 0.02 -12.81 42.11
C GLY A 120 0.36 -13.99 41.19
N CYS A 121 -0.02 -15.21 41.58
CA CYS A 121 0.14 -16.41 40.75
C CYS A 121 -0.69 -16.33 39.46
N PHE A 122 -1.89 -15.75 39.52
CA PHE A 122 -2.75 -15.57 38.35
C PHE A 122 -2.14 -14.65 37.30
N ILE A 123 -1.62 -13.48 37.70
CA ILE A 123 -0.92 -12.57 36.79
C ILE A 123 0.33 -13.23 36.21
N LEU A 124 1.08 -13.98 37.02
CA LEU A 124 2.24 -14.73 36.53
C LEU A 124 1.83 -15.75 35.45
N ALA A 125 0.75 -16.51 35.67
CA ALA A 125 0.22 -17.46 34.71
C ALA A 125 -0.21 -16.78 33.40
N MET A 126 -0.86 -15.62 33.48
CA MET A 126 -1.23 -14.83 32.30
C MET A 126 -0.02 -14.37 31.48
N VAL A 127 1.04 -13.89 32.15
CA VAL A 127 2.29 -13.49 31.50
C VAL A 127 2.95 -14.68 30.81
N ILE A 128 2.99 -15.84 31.47
CA ILE A 128 3.54 -17.08 30.89
C ILE A 128 2.74 -17.48 29.64
N ILE A 129 1.41 -17.45 29.70
CA ILE A 129 0.56 -17.81 28.56
C ILE A 129 0.76 -16.83 27.39
N GLY A 130 0.86 -15.53 27.67
CA GLY A 130 1.19 -14.52 26.66
C GLY A 130 2.56 -14.79 26.02
N ALA A 131 3.58 -15.10 26.83
CA ALA A 131 4.93 -15.40 26.36
C ALA A 131 4.98 -16.69 25.51
N VAL A 132 4.30 -17.76 25.95
CA VAL A 132 4.21 -19.02 25.20
C VAL A 132 3.52 -18.80 23.85
N THR A 133 2.42 -18.05 23.83
CA THR A 133 1.69 -17.72 22.59
C THR A 133 2.57 -16.93 21.62
N PHE A 134 3.31 -15.93 22.13
CA PHE A 134 4.25 -15.13 21.33
C PHE A 134 5.40 -15.98 20.77
N LEU A 135 6.02 -16.83 21.60
CA LEU A 135 7.11 -17.72 21.18
C LEU A 135 6.65 -18.76 20.18
N GLY A 136 5.42 -19.29 20.35
CA GLY A 136 4.78 -20.20 19.41
C GLY A 136 4.60 -19.57 18.02
N LEU A 137 4.05 -18.35 17.98
CA LEU A 137 3.94 -17.56 16.75
C LEU A 137 5.31 -17.30 16.10
N ARG A 138 6.29 -16.85 16.88
CA ARG A 138 7.65 -16.58 16.39
C ARG A 138 8.31 -17.83 15.79
N THR A 139 8.14 -18.98 16.45
CA THR A 139 8.71 -20.25 15.97
C THR A 139 8.00 -20.74 14.71
N PHE A 140 6.67 -20.62 14.65
CA PHE A 140 5.89 -20.98 13.49
C PHE A 140 6.25 -20.12 12.27
N GLU A 141 6.43 -18.81 12.47
CA GLU A 141 6.88 -17.90 11.41
C GLU A 141 8.28 -18.26 10.89
N ASN A 142 9.24 -18.51 11.78
CA ASN A 142 10.59 -18.90 11.40
C ASN A 142 10.61 -20.21 10.60
N LYS A 143 9.88 -21.23 11.04
CA LYS A 143 9.76 -22.51 10.32
C LYS A 143 9.10 -22.36 8.95
N ARG A 144 8.13 -21.45 8.82
CA ARG A 144 7.46 -21.19 7.53
C ARG A 144 8.42 -20.55 6.53
N ILE A 145 9.24 -19.60 6.97
CA ILE A 145 10.25 -18.94 6.12
C ILE A 145 11.29 -19.95 5.63
N GLU A 146 11.73 -20.85 6.50
CA GLU A 146 12.73 -21.87 6.18
C GLU A 146 12.19 -22.89 5.15
N ARG A 147 10.93 -23.30 5.29
CA ARG A 147 10.27 -24.22 4.34
C ARG A 147 10.13 -23.61 2.93
N LEU A 148 9.71 -22.35 2.86
CA LEU A 148 9.63 -21.60 1.59
C LEU A 148 11.00 -21.43 0.92
N ARG A 149 12.06 -21.26 1.71
CA ARG A 149 13.44 -21.19 1.21
C ARG A 149 13.91 -22.55 0.67
N SER A 150 13.52 -23.65 1.30
CA SER A 150 13.84 -24.99 0.79
C SER A 150 13.11 -25.31 -0.52
N GLU A 151 11.81 -25.02 -0.65
CA GLU A 151 11.05 -25.25 -1.89
C GLU A 151 11.63 -24.46 -3.08
N ASN A 152 11.92 -23.17 -2.90
CA ASN A 152 12.53 -22.34 -3.96
C ASN A 152 13.98 -22.73 -4.32
N SER A 153 14.62 -23.60 -3.52
CA SER A 153 15.97 -24.12 -3.81
C SER A 153 15.96 -25.40 -4.64
N PHE A 154 14.83 -26.10 -4.74
CA PHE A 154 14.68 -27.33 -5.56
C PHE A 154 14.24 -27.04 -7.00
N ASP A 155 13.78 -25.82 -7.28
CA ASP A 155 13.28 -25.38 -8.60
C ASP A 155 14.32 -24.58 -9.43
N LYS A 156 15.60 -24.57 -9.00
CA LYS A 156 16.74 -24.06 -9.78
C LYS A 156 17.66 -25.20 -10.20
#